data_AF-A0A957NU49-F1
#
_entry.id   AF-A0A957NU49-F1
#
_cell.length_a   1.000
_cell.length_b   1.000
_cell.length_c   1.000
_cell.angle_alpha   90.00
_cell.angle_beta   90.00
_cell.angle_gamma   90.00
#
_symmetry.space_group_name_H-M   'P 1'
#
loop_
_entity.id
_entity.type
_entity.pdbx_description
1 polymer ?
#
loop_
_entity_poly.entity_id
_entity_poly.type
_entity_poly.pdbx_seq_one_letter_code
_entity_poly.pdbx_strand_id
1 'polypeptide(L)'
;ISQVDGRTKQRPAVVLRAMPPFLDLLICGVSTQLHQEAKGFDEVIGPGDIDYGESGLVAKSLIRLGFLAVLPRNRIIGVIGSISAERHQRLLNNLSQYLAP
;
A
#
# COMPACT_ATOMS: atom_id res chain seq x y z
N ILE A 1 -9.59 1.12 -4.62
CA ILE A 1 -9.33 2.57 -4.62
C ILE A 1 -9.86 3.12 -5.94
N SER A 2 -10.66 4.18 -5.92
CA SER A 2 -11.27 4.72 -7.14
C SER A 2 -10.18 5.26 -8.08
N GLN A 3 -10.18 4.83 -9.33
CA GLN A 3 -9.41 5.46 -10.39
C GLN A 3 -10.22 6.60 -11.01
N VAL A 4 -9.53 7.60 -11.54
CA VAL A 4 -10.10 8.77 -12.24
C VAL A 4 -11.01 8.35 -13.41
N ASP A 5 -10.81 7.16 -13.98
CA ASP A 5 -11.51 6.69 -15.19
C ASP A 5 -12.85 5.96 -14.95
N GLY A 6 -13.40 5.96 -13.73
CA GLY A 6 -14.75 5.43 -13.44
C GLY A 6 -14.94 3.91 -13.55
N ARG A 7 -13.93 3.14 -13.98
CA ARG A 7 -13.96 1.66 -13.98
C ARG A 7 -13.51 1.10 -12.63
N THR A 8 -14.37 0.32 -11.98
CA THR A 8 -14.07 -0.35 -10.70
C THR A 8 -13.12 -1.53 -10.91
N LYS A 9 -11.82 -1.24 -11.05
CA LYS A 9 -10.79 -2.28 -10.94
C LYS A 9 -10.49 -2.53 -9.47
N GLN A 10 -10.68 -3.76 -9.02
CA GLN A 10 -10.16 -4.20 -7.72
C GLN A 10 -8.63 -4.14 -7.79
N ARG A 11 -8.02 -3.45 -6.84
CA ARG A 11 -6.58 -3.26 -6.78
C ARG A 11 -6.10 -3.61 -5.38
N PRO A 12 -4.98 -4.34 -5.25
CA PRO A 12 -4.35 -4.52 -3.96
C PRO A 12 -3.96 -3.17 -3.33
N ALA A 13 -4.02 -3.13 -2.01
CA ALA A 13 -3.62 -2.00 -1.19
C ALA A 13 -3.00 -2.50 0.10
N VAL A 14 -2.07 -1.75 0.65
CA VAL A 14 -1.45 -2.03 1.94
C VAL A 14 -2.15 -1.18 2.99
N VAL A 15 -2.56 -1.80 4.09
CA VAL A 15 -3.07 -1.09 5.27
C VAL A 15 -1.89 -0.52 6.04
N LEU A 16 -1.86 0.81 6.17
CA LEU A 16 -0.83 1.51 6.94
C LEU A 16 -1.25 1.65 8.39
N ARG A 17 -2.49 2.09 8.64
CA ARG A 17 -2.97 2.35 10.00
C ARG A 17 -4.49 2.31 10.09
N ALA A 18 -5.02 1.93 11.24
CA ALA A 18 -6.41 2.20 11.61
C ALA A 18 -6.50 3.59 12.26
N MET A 19 -7.35 4.46 11.72
CA MET A 19 -7.50 5.85 12.11
C MET A 19 -8.55 5.99 13.22
N PRO A 20 -8.23 6.65 14.34
CA PRO A 20 -9.21 6.93 15.39
C PRO A 20 -10.25 7.97 14.94
N PRO A 21 -11.47 7.98 15.52
CA PRO A 21 -12.00 7.01 16.47
C PRO A 21 -12.68 5.81 15.80
N PHE A 22 -13.05 5.93 14.53
CA PHE A 22 -13.91 4.95 13.84
C PHE A 22 -13.17 3.72 13.31
N LEU A 23 -11.83 3.71 13.43
CA LEU A 23 -10.94 2.64 12.97
C LEU A 23 -11.04 2.36 11.47
N ASP A 24 -11.36 3.40 10.70
CA ASP A 24 -11.22 3.42 9.25
C ASP A 24 -9.76 3.19 8.88
N LEU A 25 -9.52 2.56 7.74
CA LEU A 25 -8.19 2.15 7.34
C LEU A 25 -7.55 3.20 6.46
N LEU A 26 -6.45 3.79 6.92
CA LEU A 26 -5.49 4.47 6.07
C LEU A 26 -4.75 3.40 5.27
N ILE A 27 -4.88 3.46 3.96
CA ILE A 27 -4.27 2.52 3.02
C ILE A 27 -3.44 3.27 1.97
N CYS A 28 -2.48 2.57 1.37
CA CYS A 28 -1.81 3.01 0.15
C CYS A 28 -1.96 1.96 -0.96
N GLY A 29 -2.06 2.41 -2.22
CA GLY A 29 -2.28 1.52 -3.35
C GLY A 29 -1.02 0.79 -3.82
N VAL A 30 -1.21 -0.39 -4.39
CA VAL A 30 -0.14 -1.16 -5.03
C VAL A 30 -0.28 -1.11 -6.55
N SER A 31 0.83 -0.95 -7.27
CA SER A 31 0.88 -0.89 -8.74
C SER A 31 1.98 -1.77 -9.28
N THR A 32 1.75 -2.45 -10.40
CA THR A 32 2.81 -3.14 -11.15
C THR A 32 3.62 -2.18 -12.03
N GLN A 33 3.24 -0.90 -12.10
CA GLN A 33 3.92 0.11 -12.91
C GLN A 33 5.12 0.72 -12.16
N LEU A 34 6.25 0.02 -12.21
CA LEU A 34 7.46 0.39 -11.45
C LEU A 34 8.07 1.74 -11.87
N HIS A 35 7.83 2.21 -13.09
CA HIS A 35 8.33 3.52 -13.56
C HIS A 35 7.70 4.72 -12.84
N GLN A 36 6.64 4.51 -12.06
CA GLN A 36 5.98 5.54 -11.25
C GLN A 36 6.62 5.72 -9.85
N GLU A 37 7.70 5.00 -9.57
CA GLU A 37 8.40 5.02 -8.28
C GLU A 37 8.91 6.43 -7.95
N ALA A 38 8.43 6.97 -6.83
CA ALA A 38 9.10 8.04 -6.12
C ALA A 38 10.20 7.45 -5.23
N LYS A 39 11.45 7.42 -5.74
CA LYS A 39 12.59 6.82 -5.03
C LYS A 39 12.78 7.40 -3.64
N GLY A 40 12.97 6.53 -2.66
CA GLY A 40 13.14 6.91 -1.25
C GLY A 40 11.84 7.28 -0.54
N PHE A 41 10.71 7.30 -1.26
CA PHE A 41 9.38 7.49 -0.69
C PHE A 41 8.56 6.19 -0.80
N ASP A 42 8.40 5.68 -2.02
CA ASP A 42 7.73 4.41 -2.29
C ASP A 42 8.64 3.20 -2.00
N GLU A 43 8.05 2.01 -1.85
CA GLU A 43 8.79 0.75 -1.69
C GLU A 43 8.47 -0.22 -2.84
N VAL A 44 9.52 -0.81 -3.43
CA VAL A 44 9.38 -1.91 -4.39
C VAL A 44 9.38 -3.23 -3.64
N ILE A 45 8.50 -4.14 -4.07
CA ILE A 45 8.43 -5.52 -3.60
C ILE A 45 8.46 -6.48 -4.80
N GLY A 46 9.30 -7.52 -4.74
CA GLY A 46 9.37 -8.54 -5.78
C GLY A 46 9.98 -9.86 -5.29
N PRO A 47 10.15 -10.85 -6.19
CA PRO A 47 10.53 -12.22 -5.83
C PRO A 47 11.82 -12.42 -5.03
N GLY A 48 12.71 -11.43 -4.99
CA GLY A 48 13.93 -11.48 -4.18
C GLY A 48 13.74 -11.03 -2.73
N ASP A 49 12.59 -10.47 -2.37
CA ASP A 49 12.30 -10.02 -1.02
C ASP A 49 11.72 -11.14 -0.17
N ILE A 50 12.15 -11.21 1.08
CA ILE A 50 11.80 -12.27 2.04
C ILE A 50 10.29 -12.39 2.23
N ASP A 51 9.57 -11.28 2.20
CA ASP A 51 8.13 -11.19 2.43
C ASP A 51 7.28 -11.19 1.14
N TYR A 52 7.90 -11.30 -0.04
CA TYR A 52 7.12 -11.35 -1.28
C TYR A 52 6.23 -12.58 -1.35
N GLY A 53 6.71 -13.74 -0.90
CA GLY A 53 5.93 -14.98 -0.88
C GLY A 53 4.66 -14.87 -0.03
N GLU A 54 4.73 -14.16 1.10
CA GLU A 54 3.61 -13.95 2.01
C GLU A 54 2.69 -12.80 1.58
N SER A 55 3.16 -11.90 0.71
CA SER A 55 2.41 -10.71 0.28
C SER A 55 1.13 -10.99 -0.51
N GLY A 56 1.02 -12.19 -1.11
CA GLY A 56 -0.06 -12.55 -2.03
C GLY A 56 -0.01 -11.80 -3.37
N LEU A 57 1.04 -11.03 -3.64
CA LEU A 57 1.24 -10.36 -4.93
C LEU A 57 1.76 -11.36 -5.96
N VAL A 58 1.18 -11.31 -7.16
CA VAL A 58 1.52 -12.22 -8.26
C VAL A 58 2.61 -11.68 -9.19
N ALA A 59 3.02 -10.42 -9.01
CA ALA A 59 4.04 -9.78 -9.80
C ALA A 59 4.83 -8.76 -8.96
N LYS A 60 6.07 -8.49 -9.38
CA LYS A 60 6.88 -7.39 -8.86
C LYS A 60 6.07 -6.09 -8.94
N SER A 61 5.98 -5.41 -7.81
CA SER A 61 5.05 -4.31 -7.60
C SER A 61 5.70 -3.17 -6.82
N LEU A 62 5.06 -2.02 -6.88
CA LEU A 62 5.39 -0.79 -6.20
C LEU A 62 4.27 -0.47 -5.20
N ILE A 63 4.62 -0.29 -3.93
CA ILE A 63 3.72 0.15 -2.86
C ILE A 63 3.81 1.68 -2.81
N ARG A 64 2.71 2.35 -3.18
CA ARG A 64 2.73 3.78 -3.52
C ARG A 64 2.20 4.64 -2.39
N LEU A 65 3.10 5.25 -1.61
CA LEU A 65 2.73 6.22 -0.57
C LEU A 65 2.14 7.51 -1.15
N GLY A 66 2.37 7.79 -2.44
CA GLY A 66 1.68 8.87 -3.16
C GLY A 66 0.22 8.56 -3.52
N PHE A 67 -0.29 7.35 -3.29
CA PHE A 67 -1.66 6.95 -3.61
C PHE A 67 -2.42 6.47 -2.37
N LEU A 68 -2.72 7.43 -1.49
CA LEU A 68 -3.39 7.21 -0.21
C LEU A 68 -4.91 7.30 -0.31
N ALA A 69 -5.59 6.55 0.54
CA ALA A 69 -7.01 6.69 0.80
C ALA A 69 -7.33 6.29 2.25
N VAL A 70 -8.40 6.85 2.80
CA VAL A 70 -9.02 6.36 4.03
C VAL A 70 -10.33 5.68 3.64
N LEU A 71 -10.51 4.42 4.02
CA LEU A 71 -11.70 3.65 3.68
C LEU A 71 -12.26 2.92 4.92
N PRO A 72 -13.59 2.82 5.06
CA PRO A 72 -14.17 1.96 6.07
C PRO A 72 -13.87 0.49 5.78
N ARG A 73 -13.78 -0.33 6.83
CA ARG A 73 -13.39 -1.75 6.74
C ARG A 73 -14.25 -2.57 5.78
N ASN A 74 -15.54 -2.24 5.69
CA ASN A 74 -16.51 -2.92 4.81
C ASN A 74 -16.26 -2.67 3.30
N ARG A 75 -15.38 -1.73 2.92
CA ARG A 75 -14.95 -1.52 1.53
C ARG A 75 -13.77 -2.42 1.15
N ILE A 76 -13.18 -3.15 2.10
CA ILE A 76 -12.15 -4.15 1.85
C ILE A 76 -12.84 -5.48 1.54
N ILE A 77 -12.60 -5.99 0.34
CA ILE A 77 -13.26 -7.19 -0.18
C ILE A 77 -12.64 -8.46 0.45
N GLY A 78 -11.35 -8.42 0.79
CA GLY A 78 -10.64 -9.52 1.41
C GLY A 78 -9.16 -9.19 1.65
N VAL A 79 -8.48 -10.12 2.31
CA VAL A 79 -7.03 -10.09 2.54
C VAL A 79 -6.37 -11.09 1.60
N ILE A 80 -5.32 -10.66 0.89
CA ILE A 80 -4.58 -11.53 -0.03
C ILE A 80 -3.25 -12.04 0.57
N GLY A 81 -2.74 -11.38 1.60
CA GLY A 81 -1.44 -11.66 2.19
C GLY A 81 -0.97 -10.55 3.14
N SER A 82 0.29 -10.60 3.53
CA SER A 82 0.95 -9.66 4.44
C SER A 82 2.34 -9.27 3.98
N ILE A 83 2.77 -8.05 4.30
CA ILE A 83 4.16 -7.61 4.16
C ILE A 83 4.88 -7.72 5.51
N SER A 84 6.22 -7.74 5.49
CA SER A 84 7.00 -7.80 6.72
C SER A 84 6.76 -6.58 7.61
N ALA A 85 6.95 -6.77 8.92
CA ALA A 85 6.91 -5.67 9.87
C ALA A 85 7.98 -4.61 9.57
N GLU A 86 9.17 -4.99 9.08
CA GLU A 86 10.20 -4.01 8.74
C GLU A 86 9.79 -3.15 7.54
N ARG A 87 9.21 -3.76 6.50
CA ARG A 87 8.72 -2.97 5.34
C ARG A 87 7.57 -2.07 5.75
N HIS A 88 6.63 -2.56 6.56
CA HIS A 88 5.54 -1.75 7.08
C HIS A 88 6.07 -0.53 7.86
N GLN A 89 7.07 -0.74 8.71
CA GLN A 89 7.71 0.35 9.46
C GLN A 89 8.41 1.35 8.53
N ARG A 90 9.10 0.90 7.47
CA ARG A 90 9.71 1.80 6.47
C ARG A 90 8.65 2.66 5.77
N LEU A 91 7.54 2.07 5.35
CA LEU A 91 6.41 2.81 4.75
C LEU A 91 5.88 3.90 5.68
N LEU A 92 5.68 3.58 6.97
CA LEU A 92 5.22 4.56 7.96
C LEU A 92 6.26 5.67 8.21
N ASN A 93 7.54 5.31 8.29
CA ASN A 93 8.62 6.27 8.48
C ASN A 93 8.73 7.22 7.29
N ASN A 94 8.75 6.69 6.06
CA ASN A 94 8.82 7.50 4.84
C ASN A 94 7.61 8.44 4.73
N LEU A 95 6.40 7.94 5.04
CA LEU A 95 5.20 8.78 5.04
C LEU A 95 5.29 9.88 6.10
N SER A 96 5.67 9.53 7.32
CA SER A 96 5.80 10.48 8.42
C SER A 96 6.83 11.57 8.12
N GLN A 97 8.00 11.18 7.60
CA GLN A 97 9.07 12.10 7.20
C GLN A 97 8.63 13.03 6.07
N TYR A 98 7.88 12.52 5.09
CA TYR A 98 7.35 13.34 4.00
C TYR A 98 6.27 14.34 4.45
N LEU A 99 5.47 13.97 5.46
CA LEU A 99 4.41 14.84 5.99
C LEU A 99 4.93 15.86 7.01
N ALA A 100 6.09 15.60 7.62
CA ALA A 100 6.75 16.55 8.50
C ALA A 100 7.25 17.77 7.69
N PRO A 101 7.17 18.98 8.26
CA PRO A 101 7.59 20.22 7.60
C PRO A 101 9.10 20.34 7.39
#